data_AF-B8BNF4-F1
#
_entry.id   AF-B8BNF4-F1
#
_cell.length_a   1.000
_cell.length_b   1.000
_cell.length_c   1.000
_cell.angle_alpha   90.00
_cell.angle_beta   90.00
_cell.angle_gamma   90.00
#
_symmetry.space_group_name_H-M   'P 1'
#
loop_
_entity.id
_entity.type
_entity.pdbx_description
1 polymer ?
#
loop_
_entity_poly.entity_id
_entity_poly.type
_entity_poly.pdbx_seq_one_letter_code
_entity_poly.pdbx_strand_id
1 'polypeptide(L)'
;MSHTEETIAGHRELLNRAAPSLDVRLSFAQDVMPELAMVTAARAIAEWDHPATDITHLVTSTNAGAHTPGADERLAALLGLRPARHPLHARLLRLAKDIADNTHGARVLVACAKVFLIAPVAPDEAHLDTLVAASLFGRGASAVIVGTNPRAPVKNPVFHMVSNRMGVRARVW
;
A
#
# COMPACT_ATOMS: atom_id res chain seq x y z
N MET A 1 -2.27 9.18 12.63
CA MET A 1 -3.15 8.95 13.81
C MET A 1 -3.07 7.52 14.31
N SER A 2 -2.54 7.30 15.51
CA SER A 2 -2.59 6.05 16.30
C SER A 2 -4.02 5.76 16.78
N HIS A 3 -4.31 4.51 17.17
CA HIS A 3 -5.47 4.21 18.03
C HIS A 3 -5.21 4.78 19.43
N THR A 4 -5.10 6.10 19.52
CA THR A 4 -4.89 6.82 20.78
C THR A 4 -6.18 6.75 21.58
N GLU A 5 -6.07 6.80 22.92
CA GLU A 5 -7.24 6.85 23.81
C GLU A 5 -8.24 7.96 23.41
N GLU A 6 -7.74 9.06 22.87
CA GLU A 6 -8.53 10.19 22.37
C GLU A 6 -9.43 9.82 21.17
N THR A 7 -8.92 9.06 20.19
CA THR A 7 -9.70 8.57 19.04
C THR A 7 -10.79 7.60 19.48
N ILE A 8 -10.49 6.77 20.49
CA ILE A 8 -11.43 5.79 21.05
C ILE A 8 -12.53 6.49 21.87
N ALA A 9 -12.17 7.53 22.62
CA ALA A 9 -13.13 8.33 23.38
C ALA A 9 -14.17 9.01 22.49
N GLY A 10 -13.75 9.49 21.31
CA GLY A 10 -14.63 10.11 20.31
C GLY A 10 -15.54 9.14 19.55
N HIS A 11 -15.25 7.84 19.55
CA HIS A 11 -15.96 6.82 18.76
C HIS A 11 -16.20 5.54 19.56
N ARG A 12 -17.08 5.63 20.57
CA ARG A 12 -17.39 4.50 21.45
C ARG A 12 -18.03 3.32 20.73
N GLU A 13 -18.67 3.54 19.58
CA GLU A 13 -19.16 2.51 18.67
C GLU A 13 -18.06 1.59 18.15
N LEU A 14 -16.78 2.01 18.16
CA LEU A 14 -15.66 1.15 17.82
C LEU A 14 -15.39 0.06 18.87
N LEU A 15 -15.78 0.32 20.12
CA LEU A 15 -15.63 -0.62 21.24
C LEU A 15 -16.81 -1.59 21.36
N ASN A 16 -17.98 -1.22 20.83
CA ASN A 16 -19.16 -2.08 20.85
C ASN A 16 -19.24 -2.91 19.56
N ARG A 17 -19.01 -4.23 19.67
CA ARG A 17 -19.06 -5.15 18.53
C ARG A 17 -20.42 -5.21 17.83
N ALA A 18 -21.51 -5.05 18.58
CA ALA A 18 -22.86 -5.07 18.04
C ALA A 18 -23.28 -3.74 17.40
N ALA A 19 -22.53 -2.67 17.64
CA ALA A 19 -22.83 -1.37 17.06
C ALA A 19 -22.32 -1.29 15.61
N PRO A 20 -23.11 -0.71 14.69
CA PRO A 20 -22.63 -0.44 13.34
C PRO A 20 -21.46 0.55 13.40
N SER A 21 -20.29 0.10 12.98
CA SER A 21 -19.05 0.90 13.05
C SER A 21 -18.18 0.81 11.79
N LEU A 22 -18.67 0.17 10.72
CA LEU A 22 -17.91 -0.05 9.50
C LEU A 22 -17.50 1.26 8.82
N ASP A 23 -18.42 2.21 8.68
CA ASP A 23 -18.15 3.48 8.00
C ASP A 23 -17.06 4.29 8.71
N VAL A 24 -17.13 4.35 10.03
CA VAL A 24 -16.12 5.00 10.88
C VAL A 24 -14.76 4.30 10.76
N ARG A 25 -14.73 2.97 10.74
CA ARG A 25 -13.48 2.21 10.55
C ARG A 25 -12.88 2.47 9.17
N LEU A 26 -13.71 2.52 8.13
CA LEU A 26 -13.27 2.77 6.77
C LEU A 26 -12.81 4.20 6.55
N SER A 27 -13.46 5.20 7.16
CA SER A 27 -13.01 6.60 7.07
C SER A 27 -11.63 6.79 7.71
N PHE A 28 -11.36 6.17 8.86
CA PHE A 28 -10.01 6.21 9.43
C PHE A 28 -8.95 5.60 8.51
N ALA A 29 -9.30 4.50 7.83
CA ALA A 29 -8.39 3.84 6.92
C ALA A 29 -8.16 4.66 5.64
N GLN A 30 -9.17 5.36 5.13
CA GLN A 30 -9.06 6.26 3.98
C GLN A 30 -7.96 7.30 4.16
N ASP A 31 -7.82 7.82 5.37
CA ASP A 31 -6.90 8.92 5.65
C ASP A 31 -5.51 8.38 6.01
N VAL A 32 -5.45 7.36 6.86
CA VAL A 32 -4.19 6.78 7.33
C VAL A 32 -3.41 6.06 6.22
N MET A 33 -4.09 5.32 5.34
CA MET A 33 -3.40 4.40 4.43
C MET A 33 -2.55 5.13 3.38
N PRO A 34 -3.04 6.19 2.72
CA PRO A 34 -2.22 6.99 1.81
C PRO A 34 -0.99 7.59 2.51
N GLU A 35 -1.12 8.06 3.75
CA GLU A 35 0.01 8.59 4.53
C GLU A 35 1.08 7.52 4.79
N LEU A 36 0.68 6.33 5.25
CA LEU A 36 1.60 5.22 5.48
C LEU A 36 2.29 4.77 4.19
N ALA A 37 1.53 4.69 3.10
CA ALA A 37 2.08 4.36 1.78
C ALA A 37 3.04 5.43 1.28
N MET A 38 2.74 6.71 1.49
CA MET A 38 3.58 7.84 1.08
C MET A 38 4.96 7.78 1.75
N VAL A 39 5.04 7.50 3.06
CA VAL A 39 6.33 7.40 3.76
C VAL A 39 7.22 6.31 3.15
N THR A 40 6.65 5.15 2.84
CA THR A 40 7.44 4.05 2.27
C THR A 40 7.74 4.26 0.79
N ALA A 41 6.81 4.85 0.02
CA ALA A 41 7.03 5.24 -1.37
C ALA A 41 8.12 6.31 -1.51
N ALA A 42 8.12 7.33 -0.66
CA ALA A 42 9.17 8.36 -0.65
C ALA A 42 10.55 7.76 -0.37
N ARG A 43 10.63 6.79 0.55
CA ARG A 43 11.88 6.04 0.82
C ARG A 43 12.32 5.23 -0.40
N ALA A 44 11.42 4.47 -1.03
CA ALA A 44 11.73 3.68 -2.21
C ALA A 44 12.21 4.56 -3.39
N ILE A 45 11.60 5.74 -3.58
CA ILE A 45 12.03 6.73 -4.58
C ILE A 45 13.43 7.26 -4.27
N ALA A 46 13.70 7.59 -3.01
CA ALA A 46 15.01 8.07 -2.59
C ALA A 46 16.10 6.99 -2.74
N GLU A 47 15.80 5.73 -2.40
CA GLU A 47 16.71 4.59 -2.56
C GLU A 47 16.99 4.25 -4.02
N TRP A 48 15.99 4.41 -4.89
CA TRP A 48 16.12 4.22 -6.32
C TRP A 48 17.01 5.27 -7.00
N ASP A 49 17.17 6.45 -6.38
CA ASP A 49 18.13 7.50 -6.78
C ASP A 49 17.85 8.10 -8.17
N HIS A 50 16.57 8.34 -8.46
CA HIS A 50 16.10 9.00 -9.69
C HIS A 50 14.96 9.98 -9.41
N PRO A 51 14.71 10.94 -10.32
CA PRO A 51 13.59 11.86 -10.18
C PRO A 51 12.25 11.12 -10.06
N ALA A 52 11.41 11.53 -9.10
CA ALA A 52 10.08 10.95 -8.91
C ALA A 52 9.20 11.07 -10.18
N THR A 53 9.46 12.09 -11.02
CA THR A 53 8.82 12.32 -12.32
C THR A 53 9.06 11.20 -13.34
N ASP A 54 10.07 10.36 -13.13
CA ASP A 54 10.35 9.22 -14.01
C ASP A 54 9.42 8.03 -13.71
N ILE A 55 8.63 8.07 -12.62
CA ILE A 55 7.60 7.07 -12.33
C ILE A 55 6.46 7.21 -13.36
N THR A 56 6.20 6.14 -14.10
CA THR A 56 5.18 6.12 -15.15
C THR A 56 3.88 5.46 -14.69
N HIS A 57 3.96 4.48 -13.78
CA HIS A 57 2.80 3.73 -13.30
C HIS A 57 2.80 3.63 -11.77
N LEU A 58 1.60 3.63 -11.19
CA LEU A 58 1.37 3.42 -9.77
C LEU A 58 0.41 2.25 -9.59
N VAL A 59 0.88 1.19 -8.93
CA VAL A 59 0.04 0.04 -8.57
C VAL A 59 -0.12 0.02 -7.06
N THR A 60 -1.37 0.06 -6.58
CA THR A 60 -1.65 0.08 -5.14
C THR A 60 -2.48 -1.10 -4.67
N SER A 61 -2.28 -1.49 -3.41
CA SER A 61 -3.15 -2.43 -2.69
C SER A 61 -3.43 -1.93 -1.29
N THR A 62 -4.70 -1.94 -0.92
CA THR A 62 -5.21 -1.62 0.41
C THR A 62 -6.23 -2.66 0.83
N ASN A 63 -6.42 -2.84 2.14
CA ASN A 63 -7.48 -3.68 2.70
C ASN A 63 -8.74 -2.89 3.10
N ALA A 64 -8.74 -1.58 2.91
CA ALA A 64 -9.90 -0.72 3.12
C ALA A 64 -10.31 -0.09 1.80
N GLY A 65 -11.42 -0.59 1.24
CA GLY A 65 -12.37 0.05 0.32
C GLY A 65 -11.87 0.72 -0.96
N ALA A 66 -12.66 0.58 -2.03
CA ALA A 66 -12.61 1.42 -3.23
C ALA A 66 -13.30 2.77 -2.94
N HIS A 67 -12.62 3.65 -2.22
CA HIS A 67 -13.10 5.01 -1.97
C HIS A 67 -12.88 5.88 -3.19
N THR A 68 -13.66 6.97 -3.32
CA THR A 68 -13.48 7.95 -4.39
C THR A 68 -13.24 9.31 -3.76
N PRO A 69 -12.07 9.95 -3.97
CA PRO A 69 -10.90 9.46 -4.71
C PRO A 69 -10.21 8.27 -4.04
N GLY A 70 -9.66 7.37 -4.85
CA GLY A 70 -9.02 6.13 -4.42
C GLY A 70 -7.69 6.35 -3.69
N ALA A 71 -7.21 5.30 -3.00
CA ALA A 71 -5.92 5.34 -2.31
C ALA A 71 -4.74 5.60 -3.27
N ASP A 72 -4.83 5.11 -4.51
CA ASP A 72 -3.91 5.40 -5.61
C ASP A 72 -3.90 6.89 -5.99
N GLU A 73 -5.07 7.51 -6.07
CA GLU A 73 -5.20 8.93 -6.42
C GLU A 73 -4.69 9.83 -5.29
N ARG A 74 -5.09 9.54 -4.04
CA ARG A 74 -4.58 10.26 -2.86
C ARG A 74 -3.07 10.11 -2.73
N LEU A 75 -2.53 8.91 -2.93
CA LEU A 75 -1.09 8.68 -2.87
C LEU A 75 -0.34 9.41 -3.99
N ALA A 76 -0.86 9.39 -5.22
CA ALA A 76 -0.28 10.14 -6.32
C ALA A 76 -0.25 11.65 -6.03
N ALA A 77 -1.33 12.20 -5.46
CA ALA A 77 -1.40 13.60 -5.06
C ALA A 77 -0.37 13.94 -3.96
N LEU A 78 -0.24 13.10 -2.92
CA LEU A 78 0.74 13.28 -1.84
C LEU A 78 2.19 13.27 -2.33
N LEU A 79 2.49 12.45 -3.35
CA LEU A 79 3.82 12.36 -3.95
C LEU A 79 4.04 13.40 -5.08
N GLY A 80 3.02 14.20 -5.43
CA GLY A 80 3.09 15.14 -6.55
C GLY A 80 3.23 14.46 -7.92
N LEU A 81 2.78 13.22 -8.06
CA LEU A 81 2.92 12.40 -9.25
C LEU A 81 1.66 12.42 -10.13
N ARG A 82 1.82 12.18 -11.43
CA ARG A 82 0.72 11.96 -12.38
C ARG A 82 0.89 10.66 -13.19
N PRO A 83 0.94 9.49 -12.54
CA PRO A 83 1.17 8.22 -13.22
C PRO A 83 -0.14 7.62 -13.76
N ALA A 84 -0.02 6.63 -14.64
CA ALA A 84 -1.11 5.70 -14.91
C ALA A 84 -1.38 4.88 -13.64
N ARG A 85 -2.61 4.90 -13.13
CA ARG A 85 -2.95 4.30 -11.84
C ARG A 85 -3.68 2.96 -11.99
N HIS A 86 -3.33 2.01 -11.13
CA HIS A 86 -3.91 0.66 -11.08
C HIS A 86 -4.28 0.30 -9.64
N PRO A 87 -5.47 0.70 -9.15
CA PRO A 87 -5.89 0.44 -7.78
C PRO A 87 -6.27 -1.04 -7.54
N LEU A 88 -6.14 -1.47 -6.27
CA LEU A 88 -6.69 -2.71 -5.72
C LEU A 88 -6.24 -4.01 -6.41
N HIS A 89 -4.93 -4.18 -6.61
CA HIS A 89 -4.42 -5.41 -7.22
C HIS A 89 -3.89 -6.41 -6.18
N ALA A 90 -4.52 -7.59 -6.07
CA ALA A 90 -4.09 -8.65 -5.15
C ALA A 90 -2.71 -9.23 -5.48
N ARG A 91 -2.28 -9.13 -6.75
CA ARG A 91 -0.99 -9.59 -7.25
C ARG A 91 -0.15 -8.42 -7.75
N LEU A 92 0.15 -7.49 -6.85
CA LEU A 92 0.91 -6.26 -7.10
C LEU A 92 2.16 -6.50 -7.97
N LEU A 93 3.02 -7.40 -7.52
CA LEU A 93 4.30 -7.68 -8.18
C LEU A 93 4.13 -8.31 -9.57
N ARG A 94 3.15 -9.21 -9.75
CA ARG A 94 2.89 -9.80 -11.07
C ARG A 94 2.46 -8.72 -12.06
N LEU A 95 1.51 -7.86 -11.68
CA LEU A 95 1.06 -6.76 -12.54
C LEU A 95 2.19 -5.78 -12.83
N ALA A 96 2.98 -5.41 -11.82
CA ALA A 96 4.11 -4.51 -11.99
C ALA A 96 5.15 -5.07 -12.96
N LYS A 97 5.43 -6.38 -12.89
CA LYS A 97 6.27 -7.07 -13.86
C LYS A 97 5.66 -7.03 -15.26
N ASP A 98 4.39 -7.38 -15.40
CA ASP A 98 3.71 -7.39 -16.70
C ASP A 98 3.73 -5.99 -17.35
N ILE A 99 3.51 -4.91 -16.58
CA ILE A 99 3.63 -3.53 -17.05
C ILE A 99 5.07 -3.22 -17.48
N ALA A 100 6.04 -3.54 -16.62
CA ALA A 100 7.45 -3.23 -16.85
C ALA A 100 8.05 -3.98 -18.05
N ASP A 101 7.63 -5.23 -18.28
CA ASP A 101 8.10 -6.04 -19.41
C ASP A 101 7.47 -5.59 -20.74
N ASN A 102 6.19 -5.19 -20.72
CA ASN A 102 5.45 -4.83 -21.94
C ASN A 102 5.56 -3.33 -22.31
N THR A 103 6.07 -2.48 -21.42
CA THR A 103 6.16 -1.04 -21.65
C THR A 103 7.61 -0.58 -21.54
N HIS A 104 8.23 -0.26 -22.69
CA HIS A 104 9.63 0.15 -22.74
C HIS A 104 9.89 1.40 -21.89
N GLY A 105 10.83 1.29 -20.95
CA GLY A 105 11.22 2.38 -20.05
C GLY A 105 10.23 2.65 -18.92
N ALA A 106 9.24 1.78 -18.69
CA ALA A 106 8.33 1.92 -17.56
C ALA A 106 9.06 1.83 -16.21
N ARG A 107 8.58 2.63 -15.27
CA ARG A 107 8.95 2.63 -13.86
C ARG A 107 7.66 2.56 -13.06
N VAL A 108 7.46 1.43 -12.42
CA VAL A 108 6.24 1.09 -11.71
C VAL A 108 6.51 1.25 -10.22
N LEU A 109 5.93 2.27 -9.61
CA LEU A 109 5.87 2.37 -8.16
C LEU A 109 4.78 1.42 -7.67
N VAL A 110 5.18 0.45 -6.86
CA VAL A 110 4.27 -0.49 -6.21
C VAL A 110 4.15 -0.10 -4.75
N ALA A 111 2.94 0.19 -4.28
CA ALA A 111 2.71 0.54 -2.88
C ALA A 111 1.61 -0.34 -2.27
N CYS A 112 1.87 -0.87 -1.08
CA CYS A 112 0.90 -1.63 -0.31
C CYS A 112 0.78 -0.99 1.07
N ALA A 113 -0.45 -0.74 1.50
CA ALA A 113 -0.72 -0.37 2.89
C ALA A 113 -1.78 -1.32 3.44
N LYS A 114 -1.68 -1.66 4.71
CA LYS A 114 -2.69 -2.44 5.43
C LYS A 114 -2.84 -1.90 6.84
N VAL A 115 -4.08 -1.81 7.30
CA VAL A 115 -4.39 -1.43 8.68
C VAL A 115 -5.38 -2.43 9.27
N PHE A 116 -5.19 -2.79 10.53
CA PHE A 116 -6.17 -3.60 11.24
C PHE A 116 -7.38 -2.73 11.60
N LEU A 117 -8.54 -3.03 11.00
CA LEU A 117 -9.75 -2.22 11.13
C LEU A 117 -10.58 -2.58 12.36
N ILE A 118 -10.29 -3.71 13.01
CA ILE A 118 -11.02 -4.16 14.19
C ILE A 118 -10.34 -3.55 15.41
N ALA A 119 -11.12 -2.95 16.30
CA ALA A 119 -10.57 -2.36 17.52
C ALA A 119 -10.28 -3.50 18.51
N PRO A 120 -9.19 -3.45 19.29
CA PRO A 120 -9.03 -4.33 20.42
C PRO A 120 -10.12 -4.00 21.44
N VAL A 121 -11.16 -4.83 21.48
CA VAL A 121 -12.22 -4.76 22.50
C VAL A 121 -11.80 -5.62 23.69
N ALA A 122 -12.40 -5.38 24.86
CA ALA A 122 -12.22 -6.23 26.03
C ALA A 122 -12.35 -7.72 25.65
N PRO A 123 -11.52 -8.61 26.25
CA PRO A 123 -11.60 -10.03 26.02
C PRO A 123 -13.03 -10.53 26.27
N ASP A 124 -13.55 -11.27 25.30
CA ASP A 124 -14.84 -11.94 25.40
C ASP A 124 -14.57 -13.42 25.11
N GLU A 125 -14.89 -14.29 26.06
CA GLU A 125 -14.68 -15.74 25.96
C GLU A 125 -15.45 -16.34 24.77
N ALA A 126 -16.56 -15.72 24.36
CA ALA A 126 -17.31 -16.15 23.17
C ALA A 126 -16.60 -15.82 21.84
N HIS A 127 -15.60 -14.92 21.85
CA HIS A 127 -14.97 -14.38 20.64
C HIS A 127 -13.45 -14.21 20.78
N LEU A 128 -12.78 -15.28 21.21
CA LEU A 128 -11.32 -15.36 21.34
C LEU A 128 -10.58 -15.18 20.00
N ASP A 129 -11.21 -15.53 18.88
CA ASP A 129 -10.70 -15.35 17.52
C ASP A 129 -10.31 -13.89 17.23
N THR A 130 -11.09 -12.95 17.74
CA THR A 130 -10.88 -11.51 17.57
C THR A 130 -9.69 -11.03 18.39
N LEU A 131 -9.48 -11.60 19.57
CA LEU A 131 -8.34 -11.30 20.42
C LEU A 131 -7.04 -11.82 19.78
N VAL A 132 -7.10 -13.03 19.20
CA VAL A 132 -6.00 -13.58 18.40
C VAL A 132 -5.73 -12.71 17.17
N ALA A 133 -6.76 -12.25 16.46
CA ALA A 133 -6.58 -11.36 15.32
C ALA A 133 -5.93 -10.02 15.73
N ALA A 134 -6.36 -9.44 16.85
CA ALA A 134 -5.81 -8.18 17.36
C ALA A 134 -4.36 -8.29 17.84
N SER A 135 -3.92 -9.47 18.28
CA SER A 135 -2.51 -9.70 18.64
C SER A 135 -1.61 -9.98 17.43
N LEU A 136 -2.17 -10.49 16.33
CA LEU A 136 -1.42 -10.81 15.11
C LEU A 136 -1.33 -9.66 14.11
N PHE A 137 -2.38 -8.85 14.00
CA PHE A 137 -2.49 -7.86 12.93
C PHE A 137 -2.29 -6.44 13.43
N GLY A 138 -1.43 -5.71 12.73
CA GLY A 138 -1.14 -4.31 13.00
C GLY A 138 -1.37 -3.40 11.80
N ARG A 139 -0.62 -2.30 11.78
CA ARG A 139 -0.62 -1.34 10.69
C ARG A 139 0.75 -1.36 10.03
N GLY A 140 0.77 -1.34 8.71
CA GLY A 140 2.03 -1.37 7.97
C GLY A 140 1.85 -0.92 6.53
N ALA A 141 2.94 -0.46 5.94
CA ALA A 141 3.02 -0.18 4.52
C ALA A 141 4.38 -0.60 3.99
N SER A 142 4.45 -0.76 2.67
CA SER A 142 5.66 -1.10 1.93
C SER A 142 5.55 -0.52 0.54
N ALA A 143 6.66 -0.08 -0.03
CA ALA A 143 6.74 0.29 -1.42
C ALA A 143 8.03 -0.18 -2.06
N VAL A 144 8.00 -0.43 -3.36
CA VAL A 144 9.16 -0.82 -4.18
C VAL A 144 9.03 -0.24 -5.57
N ILE A 145 10.15 -0.09 -6.27
CA ILE A 145 10.17 0.36 -7.66
C ILE A 145 10.51 -0.83 -8.56
N VAL A 146 9.66 -1.07 -9.55
CA VAL A 146 9.82 -2.16 -10.53
C VAL A 146 10.04 -1.57 -11.91
N GLY A 147 11.00 -2.12 -12.65
CA GLY A 147 11.30 -1.64 -13.99
C GLY A 147 12.21 -2.57 -14.79
N THR A 148 12.22 -2.35 -16.10
CA THR A 148 13.12 -3.01 -17.04
C THR A 148 14.13 -1.99 -17.58
N ASN A 149 15.34 -2.49 -17.88
CA ASN A 149 16.48 -1.75 -18.47
C ASN A 149 16.92 -0.45 -17.75
N PRO A 150 18.16 -0.33 -17.24
CA PRO A 150 18.64 0.88 -16.60
C PRO A 150 18.92 1.91 -17.71
N ARG A 151 18.23 3.06 -17.74
CA ARG A 151 18.56 4.15 -18.68
C ARG A 151 19.93 4.78 -18.40
N ALA A 152 20.51 4.49 -17.25
CA ALA A 152 21.82 4.88 -16.76
C ALA A 152 22.34 3.76 -15.83
N PRO A 153 23.62 3.67 -15.46
CA PRO A 153 24.09 2.73 -14.43
C PRO A 153 23.40 3.04 -13.08
N VAL A 154 22.20 2.46 -12.87
CA VAL A 154 21.47 2.53 -11.61
C VAL A 154 22.23 1.70 -10.60
N LYS A 155 22.24 2.14 -9.34
CA LYS A 155 22.66 1.34 -8.18
C LYS A 155 22.05 -0.07 -8.24
N ASN A 156 22.84 -1.04 -7.79
CA ASN A 156 22.56 -2.48 -7.95
C ASN A 156 21.11 -2.83 -7.58
N PRO A 157 20.36 -3.51 -8.48
CA PRO A 157 19.02 -4.00 -8.14
C PRO A 157 19.07 -4.93 -6.93
N VAL A 158 18.08 -4.83 -6.06
CA VAL A 158 17.98 -5.68 -4.86
C VAL A 158 17.54 -7.09 -5.25
N PHE A 159 16.58 -7.20 -6.16
CA PHE A 159 16.08 -8.50 -6.66
C PHE A 159 15.80 -8.48 -8.16
N HIS A 160 15.84 -9.68 -8.75
CA HIS A 160 15.36 -9.94 -10.10
C HIS A 160 14.09 -10.77 -10.07
N MET A 161 13.04 -10.30 -10.75
CA MET A 161 11.77 -11.00 -10.86
C MET A 161 11.83 -12.00 -12.01
N VAL A 162 12.03 -13.27 -11.68
CA VAL A 162 12.09 -14.37 -12.65
C VAL A 162 10.71 -15.04 -12.72
N SER A 163 10.18 -15.17 -13.95
CA SER A 163 8.96 -15.93 -14.27
C SER A 163 9.26 -16.78 -15.50
N ASN A 164 8.65 -17.97 -15.60
CA ASN A 164 8.88 -18.95 -16.68
C ASN A 164 8.26 -18.56 -18.05
N ARG A 165 7.90 -17.28 -18.24
CA ARG A 165 7.48 -16.74 -19.55
C ARG A 165 8.64 -15.95 -20.13
N MET A 166 9.09 -16.37 -21.32
CA MET A 166 10.19 -15.78 -22.06
C MET A 166 10.10 -14.24 -22.11
N GLY A 167 11.22 -13.59 -21.85
CA GLY A 167 11.45 -12.18 -22.17
C GLY A 167 11.47 -11.26 -20.95
N VAL A 168 12.69 -10.81 -20.60
CA VAL A 168 13.00 -9.68 -19.70
C VAL A 168 12.91 -9.97 -18.19
N ARG A 169 14.02 -9.68 -17.50
CA ARG A 169 14.12 -9.71 -16.03
C ARG A 169 13.79 -8.32 -15.49
N ALA A 170 12.56 -8.12 -15.04
CA ALA A 170 12.22 -6.96 -14.22
C ALA A 170 13.06 -6.96 -12.94
N ARG A 171 13.49 -5.77 -12.53
CA ARG A 171 14.29 -5.54 -11.34
C ARG A 171 13.48 -4.80 -10.30
N VAL A 172 13.76 -5.11 -9.04
CA VAL A 172 13.20 -4.43 -7.88
C VAL A 172 14.31 -3.60 -7.25
N TRP A 173 14.02 -2.31 -7.07
CA TRP A 173 14.79 -1.38 -6.27
C TRP A 173 13.96 -1.01 -5.04
#